data_AF-A8WPE9-F1
#
_entry.id   AF-A8WPE9-F1
#
_cell.length_a   1.000
_cell.length_b   1.000
_cell.length_c   1.000
_cell.angle_alpha   90.00
_cell.angle_beta   90.00
_cell.angle_gamma   90.00
#
_symmetry.space_group_name_H-M   'P 1'
#
loop_
_entity.id
_entity.type
_entity.pdbx_description
1 polymer ?
#
loop_
_entity_poly.entity_id
_entity_poly.type
_entity_poly.pdbx_seq_one_letter_code
_entity_poly.pdbx_strand_id
1 'polypeptide(L)'
;MTQNVLILPIIAILSLTVNADSGAARSRCWTSGNGRPAQWWSEGAEITRGKFFYECRRGQLEPLGCLSNVEQKVRIGSTFQQDGYEFTCQLGSDGYIEFGYSACVGQDGRTYQKGETWTDAKNTYYYRCRDDGRVVKTTIEGCIAHDKQRRVPLGETDDFNGYTYKCQQKTSGVVQMCSVGCIHNGQKYTIGQQYKDGDYVFYCKLQGGKCTKQCIGCVDANGQNIYDGQRYKRDETTYQCEDGLYECILCACCSTSCPSYWWNADKYLGPAVLMQAYRWVIDSRDDYAQERLHRMHDSFSAFKCHTIMNCTKTCPKIRPGKRSHRAVGCNIVENGRDINKVIGCRWYEQNPDWKIEKTCETDGPNKTKVTTVGCIYKYKGFDRIFLEPGKYTIWNLPKQKDASVGLACRKTSDGAELLIFDVAQLERSTAGLSYDLPRGKK
;
A
#
# COMPACT_ATOMS: atom_id res chain seq x y z
N MET A 1 109.13 -10.86 49.05
CA MET A 1 108.15 -11.85 48.56
C MET A 1 108.19 -11.75 47.05
N THR A 2 109.13 -12.49 46.44
CA THR A 2 108.91 -13.78 45.72
C THR A 2 108.37 -13.51 44.32
N GLN A 3 109.15 -13.77 43.25
CA GLN A 3 109.27 -15.11 42.59
C GLN A 3 107.86 -15.62 42.22
N ASN A 4 107.49 -15.87 40.96
CA ASN A 4 108.12 -16.55 39.82
C ASN A 4 107.30 -16.19 38.55
N VAL A 5 107.69 -16.27 37.28
CA VAL A 5 108.89 -16.65 36.49
C VAL A 5 108.53 -16.19 35.05
N LEU A 6 109.33 -15.32 34.41
CA LEU A 6 110.12 -15.58 33.17
C LEU A 6 109.36 -16.39 32.09
N ILE A 7 109.28 -15.95 30.83
CA ILE A 7 110.35 -16.03 29.82
C ILE A 7 110.05 -15.07 28.64
N LEU A 8 111.05 -14.28 28.25
CA LEU A 8 111.25 -13.59 26.95
C LEU A 8 111.98 -14.56 25.99
N PRO A 9 111.84 -14.53 24.63
CA PRO A 9 112.58 -13.53 23.81
C PRO A 9 111.98 -13.19 22.39
N ILE A 10 112.08 -11.94 21.91
CA ILE A 10 113.02 -11.40 20.87
C ILE A 10 112.53 -11.40 19.39
N ILE A 11 112.43 -10.17 18.85
CA ILE A 11 112.67 -9.66 17.47
C ILE A 11 111.69 -10.02 16.33
N ALA A 12 111.04 -9.00 15.75
CA ALA A 12 111.38 -8.42 14.44
C ALA A 12 110.50 -7.20 14.10
N ILE A 13 111.15 -6.14 13.63
CA ILE A 13 110.57 -4.89 13.16
C ILE A 13 109.91 -5.12 11.78
N LEU A 14 108.64 -4.74 11.62
CA LEU A 14 108.10 -4.33 10.34
C LEU A 14 107.27 -3.06 10.52
N SER A 15 107.86 -1.94 10.11
CA SER A 15 107.15 -0.70 9.88
C SER A 15 106.20 -0.91 8.71
N LEU A 16 104.90 -0.97 9.00
CA LEU A 16 103.86 -0.67 8.02
C LEU A 16 103.00 0.45 8.60
N THR A 17 103.15 1.59 7.94
CA THR A 17 102.30 2.78 7.99
C THR A 17 100.85 2.41 8.29
N VAL A 18 100.30 2.98 9.37
CA VAL A 18 98.85 3.05 9.57
C VAL A 18 98.30 3.84 8.39
N ASN A 19 97.79 3.13 7.38
CA ASN A 19 96.84 3.71 6.44
C ASN A 19 95.63 4.09 7.28
N ALA A 20 95.53 5.38 7.60
CA ALA A 20 94.29 6.00 7.97
C ALA A 20 93.39 5.94 6.74
N ASP A 21 92.67 4.83 6.58
CA ASP A 21 91.67 4.71 5.52
C ASP A 21 90.37 4.13 6.08
N SER A 22 89.30 4.91 5.87
CA SER A 22 87.88 4.55 5.96
C SER A 22 87.17 4.43 7.32
N GLY A 23 87.23 5.48 8.15
CA GLY A 23 86.20 5.75 9.19
C GLY A 23 84.92 6.44 8.66
N ALA A 24 84.85 6.78 7.37
CA ALA A 24 83.77 7.56 6.76
C ALA A 24 82.70 6.72 6.03
N ALA A 25 82.64 5.42 6.29
CA ALA A 25 81.69 4.50 5.68
C ALA A 25 80.69 4.00 6.73
N ARG A 26 79.61 4.76 6.97
CA ARG A 26 78.25 4.30 7.35
C ARG A 26 77.31 5.45 7.79
N SER A 27 77.46 6.68 7.28
CA SER A 27 76.46 7.75 7.48
C SER A 27 75.55 7.97 6.26
N ARG A 28 75.59 7.05 5.29
CA ARG A 28 74.81 7.15 4.06
C ARG A 28 74.04 5.86 3.81
N CYS A 29 72.82 5.99 3.31
CA CYS A 29 71.93 4.86 3.07
C CYS A 29 71.81 4.60 1.56
N TRP A 30 72.02 3.36 1.13
CA TRP A 30 71.81 2.96 -0.26
C TRP A 30 70.40 2.43 -0.46
N THR A 31 69.56 3.18 -1.17
CA THR A 31 68.17 2.75 -1.41
C THR A 31 67.52 3.48 -2.59
N SER A 32 66.52 2.84 -3.20
CA SER A 32 65.58 3.48 -4.13
C SER A 32 64.48 4.19 -3.35
N GLY A 33 64.05 5.37 -3.81
CA GLY A 33 62.98 6.12 -3.16
C GLY A 33 62.79 7.50 -3.76
N ASN A 34 61.72 8.20 -3.36
CA ASN A 34 61.34 9.51 -3.90
C ASN A 34 61.23 9.51 -5.45
N GLY A 35 60.72 8.41 -6.03
CA GLY A 35 60.58 8.25 -7.48
C GLY A 35 61.90 8.08 -8.26
N ARG A 36 63.03 7.87 -7.57
CA ARG A 36 64.36 7.74 -8.18
C ARG A 36 64.95 6.33 -8.02
N PRO A 37 65.83 5.89 -8.95
CA PRO A 37 66.61 4.65 -8.81
C PRO A 37 67.46 4.64 -7.55
N ALA A 38 67.97 3.46 -7.18
CA ALA A 38 68.82 3.30 -6.00
C ALA A 38 70.06 4.19 -6.07
N GLN A 39 70.27 5.00 -5.03
CA GLN A 39 71.39 5.92 -4.89
C GLN A 39 71.78 6.08 -3.42
N TRP A 40 72.94 6.70 -3.16
CA TRP A 40 73.37 7.05 -1.82
C TRP A 40 72.64 8.29 -1.32
N TRP A 41 71.95 8.17 -0.20
CA TRP A 41 71.31 9.26 0.53
C TRP A 41 72.17 9.68 1.73
N SER A 42 72.22 10.98 2.00
CA SER A 42 72.94 11.54 3.16
C SER A 42 72.24 11.24 4.49
N GLU A 43 72.99 11.27 5.59
CA GLU A 43 72.43 11.25 6.95
C GLU A 43 71.32 12.31 7.09
N GLY A 44 70.21 11.95 7.73
CA GLY A 44 69.04 12.80 7.93
C GLY A 44 68.15 12.97 6.69
N ALA A 45 68.50 12.38 5.54
CA ALA A 45 67.66 12.45 4.34
C ALA A 45 66.36 11.65 4.53
N GLU A 46 65.23 12.28 4.21
CA GLU A 46 63.92 11.61 4.19
C GLU A 46 63.67 10.92 2.83
N ILE A 47 63.34 9.64 2.89
CA ILE A 47 63.22 8.78 1.72
C ILE A 47 61.84 8.13 1.72
N THR A 48 61.06 8.39 0.66
CA THR A 48 59.74 7.80 0.44
C THR A 48 59.84 6.52 -0.38
N ARG A 49 59.23 5.44 0.09
CA ARG A 49 59.12 4.16 -0.62
C ARG A 49 57.66 3.70 -0.60
N GLY A 50 56.98 3.82 -1.74
CA GLY A 50 55.57 3.49 -1.84
C GLY A 50 54.73 4.36 -0.90
N LYS A 51 54.01 3.74 0.03
CA LYS A 51 53.14 4.42 1.00
C LYS A 51 53.80 4.75 2.33
N PHE A 52 55.12 4.62 2.44
CA PHE A 52 55.86 4.82 3.68
C PHE A 52 57.08 5.71 3.46
N PHE A 53 57.51 6.41 4.50
CA PHE A 53 58.72 7.22 4.47
C PHE A 53 59.63 6.95 5.67
N TYR A 54 60.92 7.12 5.43
CA TYR A 54 62.01 6.69 6.30
C TYR A 54 63.04 7.81 6.42
N GLU A 55 63.85 7.78 7.47
CA GLU A 55 65.03 8.64 7.63
C GLU A 55 66.29 7.80 7.46
N CYS A 56 67.28 8.33 6.73
CA CYS A 56 68.60 7.71 6.77
C CYS A 56 69.32 8.08 8.06
N ARG A 57 69.56 7.11 8.94
CA ARG A 57 70.37 7.28 10.13
C ARG A 57 71.41 6.19 10.28
N ARG A 58 72.67 6.58 10.45
CA ARG A 58 73.81 5.67 10.66
C ARG A 58 73.86 4.52 9.63
N GLY A 59 73.50 4.85 8.38
CA GLY A 59 73.52 3.91 7.26
C GLY A 59 72.36 2.91 7.24
N GLN A 60 71.35 3.07 8.09
CA GLN A 60 70.10 2.30 8.10
C GLN A 60 68.89 3.21 7.86
N LEU A 61 67.83 2.64 7.29
CA LEU A 61 66.55 3.34 7.13
C LEU A 61 65.73 3.17 8.39
N GLU A 62 65.60 4.22 9.17
CA GLU A 62 64.69 4.24 10.31
C GLU A 62 63.26 4.57 9.84
N PRO A 63 62.25 3.79 10.26
CA PRO A 63 60.86 4.03 9.89
C PRO A 63 60.36 5.34 10.52
N LEU A 64 59.84 6.26 9.70
CA LEU A 64 59.33 7.56 10.19
C LEU A 64 57.80 7.64 10.15
N GLY A 65 57.16 7.06 9.15
CA GLY A 65 55.72 7.18 8.99
C GLY A 65 55.15 6.73 7.66
N CYS A 66 53.87 7.02 7.50
CA CYS A 66 53.04 6.62 6.38
C CYS A 66 52.64 7.82 5.52
N LEU A 67 52.24 7.55 4.29
CA LEU A 67 51.67 8.54 3.37
C LEU A 67 50.20 8.23 3.14
N SER A 68 49.36 9.27 3.25
CA SER A 68 47.96 9.18 2.85
C SER A 68 47.80 9.17 1.33
N ASN A 69 46.59 8.90 0.84
CA ASN A 69 46.26 8.98 -0.58
C ASN A 69 46.48 10.37 -1.22
N VAL A 70 46.56 11.44 -0.41
CA VAL A 70 46.88 12.80 -0.86
C VAL A 70 48.35 13.17 -0.60
N GLU A 71 49.21 12.16 -0.42
CA GLU A 71 50.65 12.30 -0.16
C GLU A 71 51.00 13.10 1.11
N GLN A 72 50.07 13.20 2.06
CA GLN A 72 50.34 13.80 3.36
C GLN A 72 51.16 12.84 4.22
N LYS A 73 52.29 13.33 4.77
CA LYS A 73 53.15 12.57 5.69
C LYS A 73 52.51 12.48 7.08
N VAL A 74 52.29 11.26 7.56
CA VAL A 74 51.72 10.94 8.87
C VAL A 74 52.75 10.17 9.68
N ARG A 75 53.13 10.67 10.86
CA ARG A 75 54.13 10.04 11.73
C ARG A 75 53.59 8.74 12.34
N ILE A 76 54.49 7.80 12.66
CA ILE A 76 54.14 6.58 13.40
C ILE A 76 53.46 6.96 14.73
N GLY A 77 52.37 6.26 15.06
CA GLY A 77 51.51 6.51 16.20
C GLY A 77 50.38 7.52 15.94
N SER A 78 50.40 8.21 14.80
CA SER A 78 49.32 9.14 14.41
C SER A 78 48.23 8.44 13.60
N THR A 79 47.01 8.97 13.66
CA THR A 79 45.87 8.52 12.87
C THR A 79 45.55 9.47 11.73
N PHE A 80 44.92 8.96 10.69
CA PHE A 80 44.45 9.75 9.55
C PHE A 80 43.28 9.06 8.85
N GLN A 81 42.41 9.84 8.21
CA GLN A 81 41.23 9.33 7.53
C GLN A 81 41.46 9.23 6.01
N GLN A 82 41.08 8.12 5.40
CA GLN A 82 40.98 7.97 3.95
C GLN A 82 40.00 6.85 3.59
N ASP A 83 39.39 6.92 2.40
CA ASP A 83 38.53 5.86 1.84
C ASP A 83 37.37 5.38 2.76
N GLY A 84 36.87 6.24 3.65
CA GLY A 84 35.80 5.91 4.59
C GLY A 84 36.26 5.19 5.87
N TYR A 85 37.57 5.16 6.13
CA TYR A 85 38.16 4.54 7.31
C TYR A 85 39.17 5.47 7.97
N GLU A 86 39.37 5.25 9.26
CA GLU A 86 40.48 5.82 10.00
C GLU A 86 41.57 4.76 10.13
N PHE A 87 42.79 5.17 9.79
CA PHE A 87 43.98 4.34 9.83
C PHE A 87 44.93 4.89 10.88
N THR A 88 45.56 3.99 11.63
CA THR A 88 46.73 4.28 12.46
C THR A 88 47.98 3.87 11.69
N CYS A 89 48.93 4.79 11.55
CA CYS A 89 50.27 4.46 11.07
C CYS A 89 51.05 3.80 12.21
N GLN A 90 51.33 2.50 12.12
CA GLN A 90 51.95 1.76 13.23
C GLN A 90 53.12 0.90 12.76
N LEU A 91 53.94 0.48 13.72
CA LEU A 91 55.03 -0.45 13.48
C LEU A 91 54.56 -1.87 13.81
N GLY A 92 54.58 -2.76 12.82
CA GLY A 92 54.27 -4.16 12.99
C GLY A 92 55.29 -4.87 13.90
N SER A 93 54.94 -6.05 14.37
CA SER A 93 55.80 -6.87 15.24
C SER A 93 57.09 -7.35 14.54
N ASP A 94 57.12 -7.29 13.21
CA ASP A 94 58.26 -7.60 12.34
C ASP A 94 59.17 -6.38 12.08
N GLY A 95 58.85 -5.21 12.65
CA GLY A 95 59.61 -3.98 12.51
C GLY A 95 59.33 -3.19 11.22
N TYR A 96 58.34 -3.59 10.42
CA TYR A 96 57.91 -2.85 9.24
C TYR A 96 56.73 -1.92 9.56
N ILE A 97 56.60 -0.82 8.80
CA ILE A 97 55.47 0.10 8.94
C ILE A 97 54.24 -0.52 8.27
N GLU A 98 53.11 -0.50 8.95
CA GLU A 98 51.82 -0.99 8.44
C GLU A 98 50.67 -0.01 8.71
N PHE A 99 49.57 -0.21 7.98
CA PHE A 99 48.31 0.50 8.20
C PHE A 99 47.39 -0.34 9.08
N GLY A 100 47.16 0.10 10.30
CA GLY A 100 46.17 -0.50 11.20
C GLY A 100 44.81 0.15 10.99
N TYR A 101 43.75 -0.64 10.81
CA TYR A 101 42.39 -0.11 10.80
C TYR A 101 41.95 0.21 12.23
N SER A 102 41.78 1.49 12.55
CA SER A 102 41.38 1.93 13.89
C SER A 102 39.86 2.03 14.04
N ALA A 103 39.20 2.68 13.08
CA ALA A 103 37.80 3.06 13.17
C ALA A 103 37.14 3.22 11.79
N CYS A 104 35.81 3.26 11.76
CA CYS A 104 35.03 3.51 10.56
C CYS A 104 34.70 5.01 10.46
N VAL A 105 34.65 5.57 9.26
CA VAL A 105 34.27 6.98 9.05
C VAL A 105 32.91 7.05 8.36
N GLY A 106 31.98 7.79 8.95
CA GLY A 106 30.65 8.02 8.40
C GLY A 106 30.67 8.94 7.17
N GLN A 107 29.55 8.99 6.45
CA GLN A 107 29.40 9.90 5.30
C GLN A 107 29.43 11.38 5.72
N ASP A 108 29.22 11.67 7.00
CA ASP A 108 29.33 12.99 7.62
C ASP A 108 30.76 13.34 8.05
N GLY A 109 31.73 12.45 7.79
CA GLY A 109 33.15 12.62 8.15
C GLY A 109 33.46 12.32 9.62
N ARG A 110 32.49 11.88 10.42
CA ARG A 110 32.72 11.52 11.83
C ARG A 110 33.36 10.14 11.95
N THR A 111 34.33 10.01 12.86
CA THR A 111 34.94 8.73 13.21
C THR A 111 34.04 7.97 14.21
N TYR A 112 33.85 6.68 13.96
CA TYR A 112 33.11 5.74 14.81
C TYR A 112 34.01 4.57 15.21
N GLN A 113 34.18 4.41 16.52
CA GLN A 113 35.00 3.35 17.10
C GLN A 113 34.40 1.96 16.85
N LYS A 114 35.22 0.93 17.02
CA LYS A 114 34.81 -0.48 16.87
C LYS A 114 33.59 -0.79 17.75
N GLY A 115 32.54 -1.32 17.15
CA GLY A 115 31.26 -1.63 17.80
C GLY A 115 30.25 -0.48 17.84
N GLU A 116 30.67 0.77 17.59
CA GLU A 116 29.76 1.91 17.56
C GLU A 116 28.79 1.84 16.39
N THR A 117 27.66 2.52 16.56
CA THR A 117 26.56 2.52 15.60
C THR A 117 26.05 3.93 15.33
N TRP A 118 25.73 4.21 14.07
CA TRP A 118 25.28 5.53 13.63
C TRP A 118 24.25 5.42 12.52
N THR A 119 23.52 6.51 12.27
CA THR A 119 22.48 6.57 11.25
C THR A 119 22.99 7.27 9.99
N ASP A 120 22.40 6.95 8.84
CA ASP A 120 22.62 7.72 7.62
C ASP A 120 22.01 9.13 7.72
N ALA A 121 22.47 10.04 6.86
CA ALA A 121 21.99 11.43 6.83
C ALA A 121 20.47 11.55 6.57
N LYS A 122 19.85 10.53 5.97
CA LYS A 122 18.40 10.48 5.65
C LYS A 122 17.56 9.76 6.70
N ASN A 123 18.16 9.25 7.78
CA ASN A 123 17.49 8.45 8.82
C ASN A 123 16.63 7.33 8.21
N THR A 124 17.26 6.52 7.37
CA THR A 124 16.70 5.38 6.65
C THR A 124 17.21 4.05 7.22
N TYR A 125 18.49 3.97 7.56
CA TYR A 125 19.11 2.79 8.15
C TYR A 125 20.30 3.16 9.02
N TYR A 126 20.72 2.24 9.88
CA TYR A 126 21.85 2.43 10.77
C TYR A 126 22.94 1.40 10.52
N TYR A 127 24.16 1.85 10.73
CA TYR A 127 25.38 1.10 10.53
C TYR A 127 25.99 0.67 11.85
N ARG A 128 26.88 -0.30 11.78
CA ARG A 128 27.82 -0.67 12.83
C ARG A 128 29.23 -0.76 12.26
N CYS A 129 30.22 -0.27 13.00
CA CYS A 129 31.62 -0.54 12.70
C CYS A 129 31.99 -1.92 13.25
N ARG A 130 32.10 -2.93 12.37
CA ARG A 130 32.51 -4.28 12.78
C ARG A 130 34.02 -4.45 12.61
N ASP A 131 34.64 -5.12 13.56
CA ASP A 131 36.04 -5.52 13.49
C ASP A 131 36.11 -7.02 13.17
N ASP A 132 36.80 -7.38 12.09
CA ASP A 132 37.07 -8.76 11.67
C ASP A 132 38.50 -9.20 12.05
N GLY A 133 39.19 -8.42 12.88
CA GLY A 133 40.54 -8.68 13.39
C GLY A 133 41.67 -8.25 12.46
N ARG A 134 41.41 -8.12 11.14
CA ARG A 134 42.37 -7.57 10.16
C ARG A 134 41.96 -6.20 9.61
N VAL A 135 40.65 -5.98 9.52
CA VAL A 135 40.05 -4.82 8.86
C VAL A 135 38.81 -4.44 9.65
N VAL A 136 38.55 -3.14 9.78
CA VAL A 136 37.22 -2.67 10.21
C VAL A 136 36.31 -2.50 9.00
N LYS A 137 35.04 -2.88 9.13
CA LYS A 137 34.07 -2.80 8.05
C LYS A 137 32.77 -2.16 8.54
N THR A 138 32.31 -1.17 7.79
CA THR A 138 30.98 -0.60 7.94
C THR A 138 29.93 -1.58 7.42
N THR A 139 29.04 -2.06 8.29
CA THR A 139 27.93 -2.95 7.92
C THR A 139 26.60 -2.30 8.25
N ILE A 140 25.60 -2.44 7.37
CA ILE A 140 24.22 -2.04 7.69
C ILE A 140 23.65 -3.07 8.67
N GLU A 141 23.21 -2.62 9.83
CA GLU A 141 22.70 -3.49 10.90
C GLU A 141 21.15 -3.53 10.92
N GLY A 142 20.51 -2.48 10.43
CA GLY A 142 19.05 -2.41 10.37
C GLY A 142 18.52 -1.09 9.82
N CYS A 143 17.21 -0.97 9.83
CA CYS A 143 16.47 0.18 9.31
C CYS A 143 16.12 1.14 10.44
N ILE A 144 15.78 2.37 10.08
CA ILE A 144 15.09 3.31 10.99
C ILE A 144 13.59 3.20 10.74
N ALA A 145 12.83 3.12 11.84
CA ALA A 145 11.37 3.06 11.82
C ALA A 145 10.74 4.30 11.17
N HIS A 146 9.46 4.20 10.83
CA HIS A 146 8.72 5.30 10.20
C HIS A 146 8.61 6.56 11.10
N ASP A 147 8.72 6.40 12.42
CA ASP A 147 8.78 7.50 13.39
C ASP A 147 10.12 8.24 13.44
N LYS A 148 11.13 7.78 12.68
CA LYS A 148 12.49 8.35 12.61
C LYS A 148 13.29 8.30 13.92
N GLN A 149 12.85 7.54 14.91
CA GLN A 149 13.51 7.42 16.21
C GLN A 149 13.98 6.00 16.49
N ARG A 150 13.13 5.01 16.25
CA ARG A 150 13.43 3.62 16.62
C ARG A 150 14.30 2.93 15.56
N ARG A 151 15.23 2.11 16.04
CA ARG A 151 16.08 1.24 15.22
C ARG A 151 15.45 -0.14 15.12
N VAL A 152 15.28 -0.65 13.90
CA VAL A 152 14.68 -1.94 13.60
C VAL A 152 15.75 -2.83 12.99
N PRO A 153 16.24 -3.86 13.69
CA PRO A 153 17.26 -4.76 13.16
C PRO A 153 16.86 -5.43 11.85
N LEU A 154 17.83 -5.81 11.02
CA LEU A 154 17.57 -6.61 9.82
C LEU A 154 16.79 -7.88 10.17
N GLY A 155 15.67 -8.11 9.47
CA GLY A 155 14.78 -9.25 9.71
C GLY A 155 13.67 -8.98 10.73
N GLU A 156 13.75 -7.91 11.50
CA GLU A 156 12.71 -7.54 12.48
C GLU A 156 11.57 -6.72 11.83
N THR A 157 10.43 -6.71 12.53
CA THR A 157 9.23 -5.99 12.09
C THR A 157 8.91 -4.78 12.95
N ASP A 158 8.33 -3.76 12.34
CA ASP A 158 7.79 -2.57 12.99
C ASP A 158 6.39 -2.28 12.49
N ASP A 159 5.49 -1.92 13.41
CA ASP A 159 4.11 -1.61 13.09
C ASP A 159 3.91 -0.10 13.07
N PHE A 160 3.35 0.42 11.97
CA PHE A 160 3.12 1.85 11.82
C PHE A 160 1.85 2.13 11.01
N ASN A 161 1.01 3.02 11.53
CA ASN A 161 -0.22 3.49 10.88
C ASN A 161 -1.13 2.37 10.33
N GLY A 162 -1.29 1.28 11.09
CA GLY A 162 -2.16 0.17 10.71
C GLY A 162 -1.56 -0.80 9.68
N TYR A 163 -0.24 -0.81 9.51
CA TYR A 163 0.49 -1.75 8.66
C TYR A 163 1.71 -2.29 9.36
N THR A 164 2.12 -3.50 8.98
CA THR A 164 3.35 -4.13 9.45
C THR A 164 4.42 -3.98 8.37
N TYR A 165 5.57 -3.51 8.79
CA TYR A 165 6.75 -3.37 7.97
C TYR A 165 7.86 -4.29 8.49
N LYS A 166 8.74 -4.72 7.60
CA LYS A 166 9.89 -5.55 7.92
C LYS A 166 11.15 -4.92 7.35
N CYS A 167 12.19 -4.79 8.16
CA CYS A 167 13.47 -4.34 7.66
C CYS A 167 14.13 -5.48 6.87
N GLN A 168 14.31 -5.30 5.57
CA GLN A 168 14.82 -6.36 4.69
C GLN A 168 15.91 -5.84 3.76
N GLN A 169 16.90 -6.70 3.52
CA GLN A 169 17.85 -6.52 2.45
C GLN A 169 17.30 -7.16 1.17
N LYS A 170 17.15 -6.36 0.12
CA LYS A 170 16.78 -6.83 -1.22
C LYS A 170 17.96 -7.54 -1.88
N THR A 171 17.66 -8.35 -2.90
CA THR A 171 18.67 -8.98 -3.77
C THR A 171 19.62 -7.99 -4.43
N SER A 172 19.19 -6.74 -4.63
CA SER A 172 20.05 -5.65 -5.11
C SER A 172 21.06 -5.13 -4.08
N GLY A 173 21.05 -5.67 -2.85
CA GLY A 173 21.87 -5.20 -1.72
C GLY A 173 21.27 -4.03 -0.95
N VAL A 174 20.19 -3.42 -1.45
CA VAL A 174 19.51 -2.28 -0.80
C VAL A 174 18.75 -2.75 0.44
N VAL A 175 19.04 -2.14 1.58
CA VAL A 175 18.29 -2.32 2.83
C VAL A 175 17.18 -1.30 2.91
N GLN A 176 15.95 -1.73 3.12
CA GLN A 176 14.81 -0.84 3.27
C GLN A 176 13.70 -1.46 4.11
N MET A 177 12.84 -0.59 4.62
CA MET A 177 11.60 -0.96 5.30
C MET A 177 10.57 -1.40 4.25
N CYS A 178 10.25 -2.69 4.22
CA CYS A 178 9.30 -3.29 3.29
C CYS A 178 7.95 -3.48 3.96
N SER A 179 6.87 -3.07 3.30
CA SER A 179 5.52 -3.34 3.80
C SER A 179 5.18 -4.82 3.60
N VAL A 180 4.84 -5.53 4.68
CA VAL A 180 4.64 -7.00 4.68
C VAL A 180 3.27 -7.45 5.20
N GLY A 181 2.46 -6.53 5.73
CA GLY A 181 1.14 -6.87 6.24
C GLY A 181 0.28 -5.66 6.60
N CYS A 182 -0.98 -5.95 6.89
CA CYS A 182 -1.99 -5.00 7.32
C CYS A 182 -2.38 -5.28 8.78
N ILE A 183 -2.73 -4.24 9.53
CA ILE A 183 -3.17 -4.38 10.92
C ILE A 183 -4.57 -3.82 11.05
N HIS A 184 -5.53 -4.62 11.50
CA HIS A 184 -6.90 -4.19 11.70
C HIS A 184 -7.40 -4.63 13.08
N ASN A 185 -7.94 -3.69 13.86
CA ASN A 185 -8.38 -3.92 15.25
C ASN A 185 -7.35 -4.66 16.13
N GLY A 186 -6.06 -4.33 15.96
CA GLY A 186 -4.96 -4.95 16.71
C GLY A 186 -4.50 -6.32 16.19
N GLN A 187 -5.21 -6.93 15.24
CA GLN A 187 -4.80 -8.18 14.59
C GLN A 187 -3.95 -7.92 13.35
N LYS A 188 -2.91 -8.73 13.15
CA LYS A 188 -2.01 -8.67 12.00
C LYS A 188 -2.46 -9.65 10.92
N TYR A 189 -2.49 -9.17 9.68
CA TYR A 189 -2.82 -9.94 8.49
C TYR A 189 -1.67 -9.86 7.50
N THR A 190 -1.17 -11.03 7.08
CA THR A 190 -0.14 -11.10 6.04
C THR A 190 -0.72 -10.77 4.67
N ILE A 191 0.13 -10.39 3.72
CA ILE A 191 -0.28 -10.17 2.34
C ILE A 191 -0.99 -11.42 1.82
N GLY A 192 -2.19 -11.24 1.24
CA GLY A 192 -3.02 -12.34 0.76
C GLY A 192 -4.12 -12.77 1.73
N GLN A 193 -4.06 -12.39 3.00
CA GLN A 193 -5.10 -12.75 3.96
C GLN A 193 -6.33 -11.86 3.84
N GLN A 194 -7.49 -12.49 4.05
CA GLN A 194 -8.78 -11.82 4.15
C GLN A 194 -9.20 -11.70 5.61
N TYR A 195 -9.94 -10.63 5.92
CA TYR A 195 -10.51 -10.42 7.24
C TYR A 195 -11.84 -9.68 7.14
N LYS A 196 -12.66 -9.80 8.19
CA LYS A 196 -13.99 -9.19 8.24
C LYS A 196 -13.96 -7.97 9.13
N ASP A 197 -14.68 -6.92 8.74
CA ASP A 197 -14.91 -5.73 9.54
C ASP A 197 -16.36 -5.29 9.40
N GLY A 198 -17.17 -5.66 10.40
CA GLY A 198 -18.63 -5.55 10.34
C GLY A 198 -19.19 -6.31 9.14
N ASP A 199 -19.90 -5.58 8.28
CA ASP A 199 -20.61 -6.10 7.10
C ASP A 199 -19.70 -6.31 5.88
N TYR A 200 -18.37 -6.18 6.03
CA TYR A 200 -17.42 -6.15 4.91
C TYR A 200 -16.31 -7.17 5.02
N VAL A 201 -15.87 -7.65 3.87
CA VAL A 201 -14.68 -8.48 3.71
C VAL A 201 -13.57 -7.63 3.12
N PHE A 202 -12.44 -7.58 3.82
CA PHE A 202 -11.21 -6.92 3.40
C PHE A 202 -10.14 -7.95 3.06
N TYR A 203 -9.18 -7.51 2.25
CA TYR A 203 -8.05 -8.27 1.78
C TYR A 203 -6.79 -7.41 1.88
N CYS A 204 -5.74 -7.95 2.49
CA CYS A 204 -4.45 -7.25 2.55
C CYS A 204 -3.72 -7.43 1.22
N LYS A 205 -3.70 -6.37 0.39
CA LYS A 205 -3.09 -6.36 -0.94
C LYS A 205 -1.77 -5.61 -0.94
N LEU A 206 -0.76 -6.17 -1.60
CA LEU A 206 0.45 -5.43 -1.94
C LEU A 206 0.26 -4.73 -3.30
N GLN A 207 0.32 -3.39 -3.33
CA GLN A 207 0.19 -2.60 -4.54
C GLN A 207 1.32 -1.56 -4.59
N GLY A 208 2.15 -1.60 -5.64
CA GLY A 208 3.28 -0.67 -5.79
C GLY A 208 4.30 -0.72 -4.64
N GLY A 209 4.47 -1.89 -4.00
CA GLY A 209 5.40 -2.07 -2.88
C GLY A 209 4.88 -1.59 -1.52
N LYS A 210 3.60 -1.18 -1.41
CA LYS A 210 2.94 -0.84 -0.15
C LYS A 210 1.73 -1.74 0.07
N CYS A 211 1.50 -2.17 1.32
CA CYS A 211 0.27 -2.87 1.67
C CYS A 211 -0.88 -1.88 1.74
N THR A 212 -2.04 -2.32 1.26
CA THR A 212 -3.30 -1.59 1.30
C THR A 212 -4.41 -2.52 1.74
N LYS A 213 -5.33 -2.02 2.54
CA LYS A 213 -6.55 -2.73 2.95
C LYS A 213 -7.60 -2.56 1.86
N GLN A 214 -7.78 -3.57 1.02
CA GLN A 214 -8.77 -3.51 -0.06
C GLN A 214 -10.07 -4.17 0.41
N CYS A 215 -11.20 -3.46 0.36
CA CYS A 215 -12.50 -4.09 0.51
C CYS A 215 -12.78 -4.94 -0.75
N ILE A 216 -13.12 -6.22 -0.57
CA ILE A 216 -13.35 -7.18 -1.68
C ILE A 216 -14.75 -7.80 -1.66
N GLY A 217 -15.53 -7.57 -0.60
CA GLY A 217 -16.89 -8.05 -0.53
C GLY A 217 -17.66 -7.55 0.69
N CYS A 218 -18.83 -8.12 0.87
CA CYS A 218 -19.72 -7.93 2.00
C CYS A 218 -19.86 -9.27 2.76
N VAL A 219 -20.42 -9.21 3.96
CA VAL A 219 -20.69 -10.39 4.80
C VAL A 219 -22.20 -10.53 4.92
N ASP A 220 -22.76 -11.70 4.57
CA ASP A 220 -24.20 -11.92 4.73
C ASP A 220 -24.60 -12.09 6.20
N ALA A 221 -25.91 -12.24 6.46
CA ALA A 221 -26.42 -12.41 7.83
C ALA A 221 -25.94 -13.71 8.51
N ASN A 222 -25.47 -14.69 7.75
CA ASN A 222 -24.93 -15.96 8.24
C ASN A 222 -23.40 -15.91 8.42
N GLY A 223 -22.78 -14.77 8.13
CA GLY A 223 -21.33 -14.62 8.18
C GLY A 223 -20.59 -15.12 6.93
N GLN A 224 -21.28 -15.44 5.84
CA GLN A 224 -20.68 -15.87 4.58
C GLN A 224 -20.14 -14.70 3.77
N ASN A 225 -19.00 -14.89 3.12
CA ASN A 225 -18.39 -13.88 2.25
C ASN A 225 -19.16 -13.79 0.93
N ILE A 226 -19.62 -12.59 0.59
CA ILE A 226 -20.25 -12.23 -0.68
C ILE A 226 -19.29 -11.29 -1.42
N TYR A 227 -18.73 -11.74 -2.53
CA TYR A 227 -17.79 -10.92 -3.29
C TYR A 227 -18.51 -9.86 -4.13
N ASP A 228 -17.75 -8.84 -4.56
CA ASP A 228 -18.28 -7.75 -5.38
C ASP A 228 -19.10 -8.25 -6.58
N GLY A 229 -20.28 -7.66 -6.77
CA GLY A 229 -21.22 -8.03 -7.83
C GLY A 229 -22.07 -9.28 -7.55
N GLN A 230 -21.75 -10.08 -6.53
CA GLN A 230 -22.57 -11.25 -6.19
C GLN A 230 -23.89 -10.82 -5.54
N ARG A 231 -24.96 -11.52 -5.93
CA ARG A 231 -26.30 -11.37 -5.35
C ARG A 231 -26.54 -12.42 -4.29
N TYR A 232 -27.21 -12.04 -3.22
CA TYR A 232 -27.61 -12.95 -2.16
C TYR A 232 -29.02 -12.59 -1.66
N LYS A 233 -29.71 -13.58 -1.08
CA LYS A 233 -31.08 -13.43 -0.57
C LYS A 233 -31.04 -13.15 0.92
N ARG A 234 -31.87 -12.23 1.37
CA ARG A 234 -32.23 -12.08 2.78
C ARG A 234 -33.72 -11.73 2.83
N ASP A 235 -34.50 -12.62 3.45
CA ASP A 235 -35.95 -12.59 3.42
C ASP A 235 -36.49 -12.60 1.96
N GLU A 236 -37.47 -11.75 1.65
CA GLU A 236 -38.03 -11.57 0.29
C GLU A 236 -37.24 -10.57 -0.57
N THR A 237 -36.11 -10.06 -0.06
CA THR A 237 -35.28 -9.10 -0.77
C THR A 237 -34.00 -9.77 -1.28
N THR A 238 -33.72 -9.58 -2.56
CA THR A 238 -32.42 -9.89 -3.15
C THR A 238 -31.52 -8.68 -3.04
N TYR A 239 -30.37 -8.88 -2.42
CA TYR A 239 -29.34 -7.88 -2.26
C TYR A 239 -28.17 -8.15 -3.20
N GLN A 240 -27.41 -7.11 -3.51
CA GLN A 240 -26.14 -7.22 -4.21
C GLN A 240 -25.08 -6.48 -3.38
N CYS A 241 -23.91 -7.09 -3.22
CA CYS A 241 -22.77 -6.39 -2.65
C CYS A 241 -22.15 -5.55 -3.76
N GLU A 242 -22.26 -4.23 -3.65
CA GLU A 242 -21.76 -3.31 -4.68
C GLU A 242 -20.96 -2.17 -4.07
N ASP A 243 -19.92 -1.77 -4.80
CA ASP A 243 -19.21 -0.51 -4.59
C ASP A 243 -20.14 0.65 -4.94
N GLY A 244 -20.57 1.41 -3.91
CA GLY A 244 -21.51 2.55 -3.95
C GLY A 244 -21.06 3.78 -4.76
N LEU A 245 -20.33 3.57 -5.85
CA LEU A 245 -19.72 4.55 -6.73
C LEU A 245 -20.46 4.65 -8.07
N TYR A 246 -20.91 3.54 -8.65
CA TYR A 246 -21.50 3.54 -9.99
C TYR A 246 -23.00 3.90 -9.98
N GLU A 247 -23.66 3.77 -8.83
CA GLU A 247 -25.08 4.05 -8.59
C GLU A 247 -25.40 5.54 -8.53
N CYS A 248 -24.38 6.39 -8.71
CA CYS A 248 -24.57 7.81 -8.83
C CYS A 248 -25.52 8.10 -9.99
N ILE A 249 -26.65 8.71 -9.67
CA ILE A 249 -27.63 9.15 -10.67
C ILE A 249 -27.31 10.55 -11.22
N LEU A 250 -26.11 11.08 -10.93
CA LEU A 250 -25.66 12.42 -11.35
C LEU A 250 -26.65 13.55 -11.02
N CYS A 251 -27.43 13.42 -9.95
CA CYS A 251 -28.44 14.41 -9.54
C CYS A 251 -27.86 15.75 -9.02
N ALA A 252 -26.54 15.87 -8.88
CA ALA A 252 -25.83 17.03 -8.36
C ALA A 252 -26.16 17.47 -6.92
N CYS A 253 -27.11 16.85 -6.20
CA CYS A 253 -27.45 17.22 -4.81
C CYS A 253 -26.23 17.32 -3.89
N CYS A 254 -25.29 16.38 -4.00
CA CYS A 254 -24.07 16.40 -3.21
C CYS A 254 -23.16 17.60 -3.56
N SER A 255 -23.04 17.97 -4.83
CA SER A 255 -22.25 19.14 -5.26
C SER A 255 -22.91 20.44 -4.83
N THR A 256 -24.22 20.59 -5.04
CA THR A 256 -24.97 21.80 -4.68
C THR A 256 -25.16 21.97 -3.17
N SER A 257 -24.85 20.97 -2.35
CA SER A 257 -24.82 21.10 -0.88
C SER A 257 -23.44 21.48 -0.31
N CYS A 258 -22.39 21.46 -1.14
CA CYS A 258 -21.00 21.63 -0.70
C CYS A 258 -20.59 23.11 -0.74
N PRO A 259 -20.24 23.76 0.40
CA PRO A 259 -19.84 25.16 0.39
C PRO A 259 -18.61 25.46 -0.47
N SER A 260 -17.61 24.56 -0.51
CA SER A 260 -16.46 24.72 -1.40
C SER A 260 -16.86 24.81 -2.88
N TYR A 261 -17.91 24.09 -3.27
CA TYR A 261 -18.45 24.10 -4.63
C TYR A 261 -19.21 25.39 -4.91
N TRP A 262 -19.90 25.99 -3.94
CA TRP A 262 -20.55 27.30 -4.11
C TRP A 262 -19.57 28.40 -4.50
N TRP A 263 -18.40 28.42 -3.86
CA TRP A 263 -17.41 29.48 -4.03
C TRP A 263 -16.43 29.26 -5.19
N ASN A 264 -16.25 28.02 -5.65
CA ASN A 264 -15.22 27.67 -6.63
C ASN A 264 -15.72 26.68 -7.70
N ALA A 265 -17.01 26.69 -8.06
CA ALA A 265 -17.57 25.74 -9.04
C ALA A 265 -16.88 25.78 -10.42
N ASP A 266 -16.24 26.89 -10.76
CA ASP A 266 -15.48 27.10 -12.00
C ASP A 266 -14.20 26.25 -12.07
N LYS A 267 -13.64 25.85 -10.92
CA LYS A 267 -12.34 25.13 -10.84
C LYS A 267 -12.39 23.87 -9.99
N TYR A 268 -13.23 23.82 -8.95
CA TYR A 268 -13.42 22.64 -8.12
C TYR A 268 -14.46 21.73 -8.77
N LEU A 269 -14.07 20.50 -9.11
CA LEU A 269 -14.92 19.56 -9.82
C LEU A 269 -16.17 19.14 -9.03
N GLY A 270 -16.09 19.20 -7.70
CA GLY A 270 -17.19 18.84 -6.82
C GLY A 270 -17.32 17.34 -6.52
N PRO A 271 -18.05 16.98 -5.46
CA PRO A 271 -18.11 15.60 -4.95
C PRO A 271 -18.71 14.60 -5.93
N ALA A 272 -19.71 14.98 -6.75
CA ALA A 272 -20.31 14.08 -7.73
C ALA A 272 -19.29 13.63 -8.79
N VAL A 273 -18.56 14.58 -9.36
CA VAL A 273 -17.57 14.33 -10.41
C VAL A 273 -16.35 13.62 -9.84
N LEU A 274 -15.86 14.03 -8.68
CA LEU A 274 -14.72 13.39 -8.02
C LEU A 274 -15.01 11.92 -7.66
N MET A 275 -16.24 11.60 -7.25
CA MET A 275 -16.65 10.22 -7.00
C MET A 275 -16.71 9.39 -8.28
N GLN A 276 -17.18 9.96 -9.40
CA GLN A 276 -17.13 9.29 -10.70
C GLN A 276 -15.70 9.13 -11.22
N ALA A 277 -14.82 10.11 -10.99
CA ALA A 277 -13.41 9.98 -11.33
C ALA A 277 -12.77 8.83 -10.53
N TYR A 278 -13.05 8.77 -9.22
CA TYR A 278 -12.57 7.69 -8.36
C TYR A 278 -13.10 6.32 -8.80
N ARG A 279 -14.38 6.21 -9.19
CA ARG A 279 -14.98 4.98 -9.76
C ARG A 279 -14.10 4.40 -10.87
N TRP A 280 -13.66 5.22 -11.81
CA TRP A 280 -12.82 4.78 -12.93
C TRP A 280 -11.37 4.51 -12.51
N VAL A 281 -10.82 5.32 -11.60
CA VAL A 281 -9.44 5.14 -11.10
C VAL A 281 -9.24 3.80 -10.39
N ILE A 282 -10.28 3.27 -9.73
CA ILE A 282 -10.18 1.98 -9.01
C ILE A 282 -10.72 0.78 -9.80
N ASP A 283 -11.33 1.01 -10.97
CA ASP A 283 -11.89 -0.07 -11.80
C ASP A 283 -10.73 -0.91 -12.35
N SER A 284 -10.70 -2.20 -12.04
CA SER A 284 -9.61 -3.11 -12.45
C SER A 284 -9.51 -3.30 -13.95
N ARG A 285 -10.51 -2.84 -14.71
CA ARG A 285 -10.56 -2.91 -16.18
C ARG A 285 -10.04 -1.64 -16.86
N ASP A 286 -9.79 -0.56 -16.11
CA ASP A 286 -9.33 0.73 -16.65
C ASP A 286 -7.79 0.84 -16.56
N ASP A 287 -7.14 1.00 -17.72
CA ASP A 287 -5.68 1.10 -17.81
C ASP A 287 -5.15 2.54 -17.61
N TYR A 288 -6.02 3.54 -17.44
CA TYR A 288 -5.68 4.98 -17.48
C TYR A 288 -5.75 5.66 -16.10
N ALA A 289 -5.52 4.90 -15.02
CA ALA A 289 -5.62 5.40 -13.65
C ALA A 289 -4.66 6.59 -13.39
N GLN A 290 -3.45 6.56 -13.92
CA GLN A 290 -2.44 7.62 -13.71
C GLN A 290 -2.80 8.91 -14.44
N GLU A 291 -3.30 8.82 -15.67
CA GLU A 291 -3.73 9.95 -16.48
C GLU A 291 -4.93 10.65 -15.85
N ARG A 292 -5.88 9.88 -15.29
CA ARG A 292 -7.03 10.41 -14.54
C ARG A 292 -6.58 11.16 -13.29
N LEU A 293 -5.64 10.61 -12.52
CA LEU A 293 -5.07 11.28 -11.33
C LEU A 293 -4.33 12.56 -11.71
N HIS A 294 -3.55 12.54 -12.79
CA HIS A 294 -2.79 13.70 -13.26
C HIS A 294 -3.69 14.89 -13.61
N ARG A 295 -4.86 14.63 -14.23
CA ARG A 295 -5.86 15.69 -14.55
C ARG A 295 -6.46 16.39 -13.34
N MET A 296 -6.33 15.83 -12.14
CA MET A 296 -6.83 16.42 -10.89
C MET A 296 -5.71 16.94 -9.99
N HIS A 297 -4.46 16.93 -10.49
CA HIS A 297 -3.26 17.29 -9.74
C HIS A 297 -2.95 18.80 -9.85
N ASP A 298 -3.94 19.63 -9.54
CA ASP A 298 -3.84 21.08 -9.43
C ASP A 298 -4.42 21.57 -8.09
N SER A 299 -4.24 22.84 -7.73
CA SER A 299 -4.66 23.35 -6.42
C SER A 299 -6.18 23.43 -6.19
N PHE A 300 -7.00 23.16 -7.21
CA PHE A 300 -8.44 23.34 -7.16
C PHE A 300 -9.24 22.05 -7.38
N SER A 301 -9.01 21.32 -8.48
CA SER A 301 -9.91 20.27 -8.99
C SER A 301 -10.40 19.30 -7.90
N ALA A 302 -9.47 18.76 -7.10
CA ALA A 302 -9.79 17.89 -5.96
C ALA A 302 -9.52 18.55 -4.59
N PHE A 303 -8.50 19.41 -4.50
CA PHE A 303 -7.92 19.85 -3.22
C PHE A 303 -8.69 20.99 -2.52
N LYS A 304 -9.79 21.48 -3.09
CA LYS A 304 -10.73 22.39 -2.39
C LYS A 304 -11.76 21.66 -1.53
N CYS A 305 -11.71 20.33 -1.47
CA CYS A 305 -12.48 19.56 -0.50
C CYS A 305 -11.88 19.71 0.91
N HIS A 306 -12.54 20.47 1.77
CA HIS A 306 -12.17 20.63 3.19
C HIS A 306 -13.01 19.76 4.12
N THR A 307 -13.41 18.56 3.66
CA THR A 307 -14.11 17.55 4.48
C THR A 307 -15.31 18.08 5.26
N ILE A 308 -16.13 18.93 4.64
CA ILE A 308 -17.35 19.51 5.23
C ILE A 308 -18.48 18.48 5.39
N MET A 309 -18.43 17.39 4.62
CA MET A 309 -19.32 16.21 4.69
C MET A 309 -20.82 16.43 4.38
N ASN A 310 -21.26 17.63 4.00
CA ASN A 310 -22.62 17.87 3.51
C ASN A 310 -23.00 16.98 2.31
N CYS A 311 -22.03 16.74 1.42
CA CYS A 311 -22.20 15.92 0.22
C CYS A 311 -22.68 14.50 0.53
N THR A 312 -22.15 13.90 1.60
CA THR A 312 -22.57 12.59 2.11
C THR A 312 -23.95 12.65 2.74
N LYS A 313 -24.23 13.69 3.54
CA LYS A 313 -25.49 13.81 4.29
C LYS A 313 -26.70 14.02 3.38
N THR A 314 -26.52 14.75 2.28
CA THR A 314 -27.63 15.10 1.38
C THR A 314 -27.88 14.07 0.28
N CYS A 315 -26.97 13.11 0.07
CA CYS A 315 -27.06 12.24 -1.09
C CYS A 315 -28.30 11.33 -0.98
N PRO A 316 -29.22 11.35 -1.96
CA PRO A 316 -30.43 10.53 -1.90
C PRO A 316 -30.17 9.05 -2.21
N LYS A 317 -28.95 8.69 -2.65
CA LYS A 317 -28.60 7.34 -3.16
C LYS A 317 -27.42 6.69 -2.47
N ILE A 318 -26.44 7.45 -1.96
CA ILE A 318 -25.11 6.93 -1.60
C ILE A 318 -24.74 7.37 -0.17
N ARG A 319 -24.22 6.44 0.63
CA ARG A 319 -23.37 6.75 1.80
C ARG A 319 -21.91 6.50 1.39
N PRO A 320 -21.10 7.53 1.11
CA PRO A 320 -19.70 7.35 0.70
C PRO A 320 -18.90 6.65 1.80
N GLY A 321 -18.05 5.69 1.41
CA GLY A 321 -17.13 4.99 2.32
C GLY A 321 -17.60 3.64 2.87
N LYS A 322 -18.75 3.14 2.39
CA LYS A 322 -19.28 1.82 2.74
C LYS A 322 -19.76 1.15 1.46
N ARG A 323 -19.22 -0.03 1.11
CA ARG A 323 -19.97 -0.96 0.23
C ARG A 323 -21.35 -1.13 0.87
N SER A 324 -22.42 -1.28 0.12
CA SER A 324 -23.72 -1.45 0.77
C SER A 324 -24.35 -2.72 0.27
N HIS A 325 -24.90 -3.48 1.20
CA HIS A 325 -25.93 -4.46 0.90
C HIS A 325 -27.07 -3.71 0.23
N ARG A 326 -27.11 -3.68 -1.09
CA ARG A 326 -28.12 -2.93 -1.83
C ARG A 326 -29.25 -3.85 -2.22
N ALA A 327 -30.47 -3.52 -1.84
CA ALA A 327 -31.65 -4.20 -2.35
C ALA A 327 -31.77 -3.96 -3.88
N VAL A 328 -31.72 -5.03 -4.68
CA VAL A 328 -31.73 -4.98 -6.16
C VAL A 328 -32.93 -5.69 -6.78
N GLY A 329 -33.66 -6.49 -6.02
CA GLY A 329 -34.80 -7.24 -6.53
C GLY A 329 -35.61 -7.93 -5.44
N CYS A 330 -36.77 -8.43 -5.82
CA CYS A 330 -37.64 -9.23 -4.99
C CYS A 330 -37.35 -10.69 -5.27
N ASN A 331 -37.19 -11.47 -4.22
CA ASN A 331 -37.10 -12.92 -4.34
C ASN A 331 -38.49 -13.52 -4.20
N ILE A 332 -38.97 -14.22 -5.23
CA ILE A 332 -40.26 -14.91 -5.21
C ILE A 332 -40.07 -16.40 -5.47
N VAL A 333 -40.99 -17.22 -4.99
CA VAL A 333 -41.04 -18.65 -5.35
C VAL A 333 -42.05 -18.83 -6.47
N GLU A 334 -41.60 -19.33 -7.62
CA GLU A 334 -42.44 -19.62 -8.79
C GLU A 334 -42.17 -21.07 -9.22
N ASN A 335 -43.21 -21.91 -9.22
CA ASN A 335 -43.09 -23.35 -9.51
C ASN A 335 -42.05 -24.09 -8.65
N GLY A 336 -41.97 -23.74 -7.36
CA GLY A 336 -41.02 -24.34 -6.40
C GLY A 336 -39.57 -23.92 -6.58
N ARG A 337 -39.28 -22.91 -7.41
CA ARG A 337 -37.94 -22.35 -7.61
C ARG A 337 -37.90 -20.89 -7.14
N ASP A 338 -36.81 -20.51 -6.49
CA ASP A 338 -36.53 -19.12 -6.17
C ASP A 338 -36.18 -18.35 -7.46
N ILE A 339 -36.94 -17.30 -7.75
CA ILE A 339 -36.75 -16.41 -8.88
C ILE A 339 -36.50 -14.99 -8.38
N ASN A 340 -35.40 -14.40 -8.82
CA ASN A 340 -35.09 -12.99 -8.59
C ASN A 340 -35.77 -12.12 -9.64
N LYS A 341 -36.71 -11.27 -9.23
CA LYS A 341 -37.32 -10.23 -10.05
C LYS A 341 -36.65 -8.89 -9.71
N VAL A 342 -35.87 -8.35 -10.66
CA VAL A 342 -35.17 -7.07 -10.47
C VAL A 342 -36.16 -5.94 -10.25
N ILE A 343 -35.80 -4.95 -9.43
CA ILE A 343 -36.64 -3.76 -9.16
C ILE A 343 -37.06 -3.10 -10.48
N GLY A 344 -38.35 -2.83 -10.63
CA GLY A 344 -38.96 -2.23 -11.82
C GLY A 344 -39.32 -3.23 -12.94
N CYS A 345 -38.89 -4.49 -12.86
CA CYS A 345 -39.37 -5.52 -13.76
C CYS A 345 -40.84 -5.85 -13.46
N ARG A 346 -41.66 -5.90 -14.50
CA ARG A 346 -43.05 -6.36 -14.43
C ARG A 346 -43.15 -7.81 -14.87
N TRP A 347 -44.03 -8.57 -14.24
CA TRP A 347 -44.35 -9.93 -14.63
C TRP A 347 -45.84 -10.23 -14.42
N TYR A 348 -46.28 -11.36 -14.96
CA TYR A 348 -47.67 -11.79 -14.89
C TYR A 348 -47.78 -13.11 -14.14
N GLU A 349 -48.68 -13.13 -13.17
CA GLU A 349 -49.28 -14.36 -12.68
C GLU A 349 -50.59 -14.56 -13.45
N GLN A 350 -50.86 -15.74 -14.00
CA GLN A 350 -51.97 -15.89 -14.95
C GLN A 350 -52.62 -17.27 -14.92
N ASN A 351 -53.88 -17.29 -15.31
CA ASN A 351 -54.63 -18.49 -15.65
C ASN A 351 -55.35 -18.28 -17.02
N PRO A 352 -56.28 -19.17 -17.45
CA PRO A 352 -57.03 -18.98 -18.69
C PRO A 352 -57.86 -17.69 -18.75
N ASP A 353 -58.42 -17.26 -17.62
CA ASP A 353 -59.45 -16.21 -17.53
C ASP A 353 -58.92 -14.85 -17.04
N TRP A 354 -57.73 -14.80 -16.44
CA TRP A 354 -57.15 -13.57 -15.92
C TRP A 354 -55.61 -13.55 -15.94
N LYS A 355 -55.06 -12.34 -15.80
CA LYS A 355 -53.64 -12.08 -15.46
C LYS A 355 -53.59 -11.05 -14.33
N ILE A 356 -52.69 -11.24 -13.38
CA ILE A 356 -52.33 -10.22 -12.39
C ILE A 356 -50.95 -9.72 -12.76
N GLU A 357 -50.84 -8.42 -13.02
CA GLU A 357 -49.57 -7.76 -13.30
C GLU A 357 -48.93 -7.35 -11.97
N LYS A 358 -47.73 -7.87 -11.71
CA LYS A 358 -46.94 -7.59 -10.50
C LYS A 358 -45.64 -6.89 -10.87
N THR A 359 -45.08 -6.12 -9.95
CA THR A 359 -43.79 -5.44 -10.06
C THR A 359 -43.03 -5.52 -8.74
N CYS A 360 -41.71 -5.38 -8.78
CA CYS A 360 -40.88 -5.25 -7.60
C CYS A 360 -40.55 -3.78 -7.37
N GLU A 361 -40.83 -3.26 -6.18
CA GLU A 361 -40.60 -1.87 -5.79
C GLU A 361 -39.77 -1.78 -4.50
N THR A 362 -39.14 -0.63 -4.28
CA THR A 362 -38.42 -0.35 -3.05
C THR A 362 -39.39 -0.04 -1.90
N ASP A 363 -39.19 -0.68 -0.75
CA ASP A 363 -39.94 -0.44 0.49
C ASP A 363 -39.01 0.18 1.55
N GLY A 364 -38.66 1.44 1.33
CA GLY A 364 -37.65 2.15 2.14
C GLY A 364 -36.22 2.00 1.60
N PRO A 365 -35.19 2.37 2.39
CA PRO A 365 -33.83 2.54 1.89
C PRO A 365 -33.11 1.23 1.58
N ASN A 366 -33.57 0.09 2.13
CA ASN A 366 -32.85 -1.18 1.94
C ASN A 366 -33.74 -2.42 2.01
N LYS A 367 -34.96 -2.33 1.50
CA LYS A 367 -35.88 -3.48 1.40
C LYS A 367 -36.66 -3.36 0.11
N THR A 368 -37.10 -4.49 -0.45
CA THR A 368 -38.04 -4.51 -1.58
C THR A 368 -39.32 -5.19 -1.17
N LYS A 369 -40.40 -4.80 -1.85
CA LYS A 369 -41.68 -5.49 -1.78
C LYS A 369 -42.24 -5.73 -3.18
N VAL A 370 -42.96 -6.83 -3.32
CA VAL A 370 -43.76 -7.07 -4.51
C VAL A 370 -45.04 -6.25 -4.41
N THR A 371 -45.40 -5.54 -5.47
CA THR A 371 -46.65 -4.78 -5.56
C THR A 371 -47.45 -5.21 -6.80
N THR A 372 -48.77 -5.27 -6.65
CA THR A 372 -49.67 -5.52 -7.78
C THR A 372 -49.93 -4.21 -8.52
N VAL A 373 -49.60 -4.18 -9.81
CA VAL A 373 -49.87 -3.06 -10.72
C VAL A 373 -51.35 -3.04 -11.11
N GLY A 374 -51.93 -4.21 -11.41
CA GLY A 374 -53.34 -4.31 -11.77
C GLY A 374 -53.81 -5.71 -12.13
N CYS A 375 -55.12 -5.86 -12.19
CA CYS A 375 -55.81 -7.08 -12.60
C CYS A 375 -56.27 -6.97 -14.05
N ILE A 376 -56.02 -8.00 -14.85
CA ILE A 376 -56.35 -8.07 -16.27
C ILE A 376 -57.33 -9.21 -16.49
N TYR A 377 -58.52 -8.91 -17.03
CA TYR A 377 -59.48 -9.92 -17.45
C TYR A 377 -59.17 -10.40 -18.87
N LYS A 378 -59.17 -11.72 -19.07
CA LYS A 378 -59.01 -12.37 -20.37
C LYS A 378 -60.35 -12.91 -20.85
N TYR A 379 -60.68 -12.64 -22.10
CA TYR A 379 -61.83 -13.24 -22.75
C TYR A 379 -61.42 -13.89 -24.07
N LYS A 380 -61.67 -15.19 -24.19
CA LYS A 380 -61.26 -16.03 -25.34
C LYS A 380 -59.76 -15.90 -25.64
N GLY A 381 -58.93 -15.89 -24.60
CA GLY A 381 -57.47 -15.81 -24.71
C GLY A 381 -56.90 -14.41 -24.90
N PHE A 382 -57.73 -13.36 -25.07
CA PHE A 382 -57.28 -11.98 -25.25
C PHE A 382 -57.48 -11.13 -24.00
N ASP A 383 -56.50 -10.28 -23.70
CA ASP A 383 -56.58 -9.28 -22.63
C ASP A 383 -57.63 -8.22 -23.01
N ARG A 384 -58.68 -8.05 -22.20
CA ARG A 384 -59.80 -7.14 -22.50
C ARG A 384 -59.83 -5.92 -21.61
N ILE A 385 -59.77 -6.14 -20.31
CA ILE A 385 -60.00 -5.09 -19.31
C ILE A 385 -58.83 -5.10 -18.34
N PHE A 386 -58.30 -3.91 -18.08
CA PHE A 386 -57.33 -3.66 -17.01
C PHE A 386 -58.03 -2.91 -15.88
N LEU A 387 -57.79 -3.33 -14.63
CA LEU A 387 -58.30 -2.70 -13.42
C LEU A 387 -57.16 -2.45 -12.44
N GLU A 388 -57.11 -1.24 -11.90
CA GLU A 388 -56.21 -0.92 -10.79
C GLU A 388 -56.70 -1.59 -9.47
N PRO A 389 -55.81 -1.91 -8.52
CA PRO A 389 -56.20 -2.47 -7.23
C PRO A 389 -57.19 -1.59 -6.47
N GLY A 390 -58.33 -2.15 -6.06
CA GLY A 390 -59.43 -1.44 -5.39
C GLY A 390 -60.50 -0.91 -6.35
N LYS A 391 -60.40 -1.21 -7.65
CA LYS A 391 -61.38 -0.82 -8.67
C LYS A 391 -62.27 -1.97 -9.12
N TYR A 392 -63.47 -1.64 -9.60
CA TYR A 392 -64.35 -2.59 -10.29
C TYR A 392 -64.94 -1.97 -11.55
N THR A 393 -65.33 -2.81 -12.51
CA THR A 393 -66.10 -2.41 -13.69
C THR A 393 -67.13 -3.48 -14.05
N ILE A 394 -68.09 -3.10 -14.89
CA ILE A 394 -68.99 -4.03 -15.58
C ILE A 394 -68.59 -4.03 -17.05
N TRP A 395 -68.43 -5.22 -17.63
CA TRP A 395 -68.07 -5.39 -19.02
C TRP A 395 -69.16 -6.15 -19.78
N ASN A 396 -69.55 -5.62 -20.94
CA ASN A 396 -70.56 -6.23 -21.79
C ASN A 396 -69.91 -7.20 -22.79
N LEU A 397 -70.37 -8.45 -22.81
CA LEU A 397 -69.78 -9.49 -23.65
C LEU A 397 -70.05 -9.23 -25.14
N PRO A 398 -69.01 -9.30 -25.99
CA PRO A 398 -69.19 -9.15 -27.43
C PRO A 398 -70.10 -10.24 -27.99
N LYS A 399 -71.14 -9.85 -28.74
CA LYS A 399 -72.08 -10.73 -29.48
C LYS A 399 -73.12 -11.50 -28.64
N GLN A 400 -73.27 -11.21 -27.34
CA GLN A 400 -74.42 -11.64 -26.53
C GLN A 400 -75.11 -10.40 -25.97
N LYS A 401 -76.33 -10.12 -26.43
CA LYS A 401 -76.96 -8.80 -26.26
C LYS A 401 -77.36 -8.44 -24.81
N ASP A 402 -77.28 -9.37 -23.86
CA ASP A 402 -77.67 -9.16 -22.46
C ASP A 402 -76.73 -9.85 -21.45
N ALA A 403 -75.52 -10.24 -21.88
CA ALA A 403 -74.55 -10.91 -21.01
C ALA A 403 -73.48 -9.91 -20.56
N SER A 404 -73.59 -9.44 -19.32
CA SER A 404 -72.61 -8.58 -18.68
C SER A 404 -71.89 -9.35 -17.56
N VAL A 405 -70.61 -9.08 -17.38
CA VAL A 405 -69.81 -9.65 -16.31
C VAL A 405 -69.26 -8.55 -15.42
N GLY A 406 -69.36 -8.75 -14.10
CA GLY A 406 -68.73 -7.90 -13.11
C GLY A 406 -67.27 -8.31 -12.90
N LEU A 407 -66.38 -7.33 -12.87
CA LEU A 407 -64.95 -7.52 -12.66
C LEU A 407 -64.50 -6.62 -11.50
N ALA A 408 -63.90 -7.19 -10.46
CA ALA A 408 -63.42 -6.46 -9.29
C ALA A 408 -61.97 -6.86 -8.98
N CYS A 409 -61.05 -5.89 -8.98
CA CYS A 409 -59.67 -6.09 -8.54
C CYS A 409 -59.58 -5.80 -7.03
N ARG A 410 -59.71 -6.83 -6.20
CA ARG A 410 -59.74 -6.68 -4.74
C ARG A 410 -58.33 -6.73 -4.16
N LYS A 411 -58.01 -5.80 -3.26
CA LYS A 411 -56.75 -5.81 -2.53
C LYS A 411 -56.75 -6.95 -1.51
N THR A 412 -55.67 -7.71 -1.46
CA THR A 412 -55.43 -8.80 -0.50
C THR A 412 -54.16 -8.50 0.33
N SER A 413 -53.84 -9.35 1.31
CA SER A 413 -52.58 -9.26 2.07
C SER A 413 -51.35 -9.32 1.17
N ASP A 414 -51.44 -10.11 0.08
CA ASP A 414 -50.33 -10.43 -0.81
C ASP A 414 -50.42 -9.72 -2.18
N GLY A 415 -51.24 -8.65 -2.25
CA GLY A 415 -51.38 -7.80 -3.43
C GLY A 415 -52.83 -7.55 -3.82
N ALA A 416 -53.26 -8.11 -4.94
CA ALA A 416 -54.64 -8.03 -5.40
C ALA A 416 -55.04 -9.22 -6.27
N GLU A 417 -56.32 -9.57 -6.23
CA GLU A 417 -56.92 -10.67 -6.98
C GLU A 417 -58.09 -10.18 -7.83
N LEU A 418 -58.29 -10.82 -8.97
CA LEU A 418 -59.42 -10.53 -9.84
C LEU A 418 -60.61 -11.43 -9.47
N LEU A 419 -61.66 -10.82 -8.94
CA LEU A 419 -62.96 -11.45 -8.77
C LEU A 419 -63.81 -11.20 -10.02
N ILE A 420 -64.22 -12.30 -10.65
CA ILE A 420 -65.20 -12.30 -11.75
C ILE A 420 -66.54 -12.73 -11.15
N PHE A 421 -67.58 -11.91 -11.30
CA PHE A 421 -68.87 -12.13 -10.64
C PHE A 421 -70.06 -11.83 -11.57
N ASP A 422 -71.21 -12.41 -11.25
CA ASP A 422 -72.47 -12.12 -11.92
C ASP A 422 -72.99 -10.74 -11.50
N VAL A 423 -73.49 -9.95 -12.46
CA VAL A 423 -73.97 -8.57 -12.19
C VAL A 423 -75.11 -8.53 -11.17
N ALA A 424 -75.88 -9.61 -10.99
CA ALA A 424 -76.86 -9.72 -9.91
C ALA A 424 -76.23 -9.63 -8.50
N GLN A 425 -74.94 -9.94 -8.36
CA GLN A 425 -74.19 -9.88 -7.10
C GLN A 425 -73.37 -8.59 -6.93
N LEU A 426 -73.71 -7.53 -7.66
CA LEU A 426 -72.93 -6.28 -7.70
C LEU A 426 -72.66 -5.71 -6.31
N GLU A 427 -73.69 -5.43 -5.51
CA GLU A 427 -73.55 -4.78 -4.21
C GLU A 427 -72.57 -5.52 -3.27
N ARG A 428 -72.69 -6.85 -3.18
CA ARG A 428 -71.82 -7.68 -2.35
C ARG A 428 -70.40 -7.77 -2.90
N SER A 429 -70.26 -7.77 -4.23
CA SER A 429 -68.99 -7.96 -4.92
C SER A 429 -68.17 -6.67 -5.00
N THR A 430 -68.81 -5.51 -4.89
CA THR A 430 -68.17 -4.19 -5.03
C THR A 430 -68.06 -3.41 -3.72
N ALA A 431 -68.45 -4.00 -2.59
CA ALA A 431 -68.35 -3.37 -1.27
C ALA A 431 -66.92 -2.86 -1.02
N GLY A 432 -66.79 -1.55 -0.79
CA GLY A 432 -65.50 -0.88 -0.54
C GLY A 432 -64.62 -0.64 -1.78
N LEU A 433 -65.11 -0.91 -2.99
CA LEU A 433 -64.39 -0.67 -4.25
C LEU A 433 -64.94 0.57 -4.97
N SER A 434 -64.08 1.21 -5.77
CA SER A 434 -64.50 2.34 -6.62
C SER A 434 -64.78 1.89 -8.05
N TYR A 435 -65.83 2.40 -8.67
CA TYR A 435 -66.09 2.15 -10.09
C TYR A 435 -64.98 2.74 -10.95
N ASP A 436 -64.53 1.99 -11.95
CA ASP A 436 -63.62 2.44 -13.01
C ASP A 436 -64.29 2.20 -14.35
N LEU A 437 -64.22 3.18 -15.24
CA LEU A 437 -64.76 3.03 -16.59
C LEU A 437 -63.93 1.97 -17.32
N PRO A 438 -64.56 1.03 -18.06
CA PRO A 438 -63.84 -0.06 -18.70
C PRO A 438 -62.86 0.51 -19.75
N ARG A 439 -61.58 0.54 -19.39
CA ARG A 439 -60.49 0.94 -20.26
C ARG A 439 -59.90 -0.32 -20.90
N GLY A 440 -59.82 -0.33 -22.24
CA GLY A 440 -58.94 -1.27 -22.92
C GLY A 440 -57.49 -0.98 -22.52
N LYS A 441 -56.63 -2.00 -22.50
CA LYS A 441 -55.19 -1.77 -22.34
C LYS A 441 -54.73 -0.91 -23.53
N LYS A 442 -54.22 0.30 -23.25
CA LYS A 442 -53.66 1.18 -24.29
C LYS A 442 -52.46 0.54 -24.96
#